data_AF-I4DCQ4-F1
#
_entry.id   AF-I4DCQ4-F1
#
_cell.length_a   1.000
_cell.length_b   1.000
_cell.length_c   1.000
_cell.angle_alpha   90.00
_cell.angle_beta   90.00
_cell.angle_gamma   90.00
#
_symmetry.space_group_name_H-M   'P 1'
#
loop_
_entity.id
_entity.type
_entity.pdbx_description
1 polymer ?
#
loop_
_entity_poly.entity_id
_entity_poly.type
_entity_poly.pdbx_seq_one_letter_code
_entity_poly.pdbx_strand_id
1 'polypeptide(L)'
;MKILMKPVDMIAHFVPDDLPHPLRLRTSDDDGEPIVISIKQIFTKSVESVAKQKFFLYRCQCDVNGLSRPIELKYDCSACKWYIFKF
;
A
#
# COMPACT_ATOMS: atom_id res chain seq x y z
N MET A 1 3.45 7.19 -12.96
CA MET A 1 3.42 7.09 -11.49
C MET A 1 4.80 7.43 -10.95
N LYS A 2 4.87 8.28 -9.94
CA LYS A 2 6.12 8.69 -9.27
C LYS A 2 6.45 7.67 -8.19
N ILE A 3 7.73 7.30 -8.06
CA ILE A 3 8.18 6.47 -6.94
C ILE A 3 8.28 7.36 -5.70
N LEU A 4 7.63 6.96 -4.61
CA LEU A 4 7.54 7.76 -3.38
C LEU A 4 8.23 7.08 -2.19
N MET A 5 7.98 5.79 -1.97
CA MET A 5 8.40 5.08 -0.75
C MET A 5 7.93 5.79 0.55
N LYS A 6 6.74 6.40 0.51
CA LYS A 6 6.17 7.15 1.64
C LYS A 6 5.55 6.18 2.65
N PRO A 7 5.99 6.15 3.92
CA PRO A 7 5.38 5.30 4.94
C PRO A 7 3.94 5.77 5.24
N VAL A 8 3.06 4.84 5.58
CA VAL A 8 1.64 5.13 5.84
C VAL A 8 1.09 4.38 7.04
N ASP A 9 0.03 4.94 7.64
CA ASP A 9 -0.81 4.23 8.58
C ASP A 9 -1.73 3.29 7.79
N MET A 10 -1.74 1.99 8.09
CA MET A 10 -2.48 0.99 7.32
C MET A 10 -3.48 0.21 8.18
N ILE A 11 -4.67 -0.02 7.61
CA ILE A 11 -5.61 -1.05 8.04
C ILE A 11 -5.53 -2.18 7.01
N ALA A 12 -5.06 -3.35 7.46
CA ALA A 12 -4.99 -4.56 6.66
C ALA A 12 -5.58 -5.74 7.44
N HIS A 13 -6.25 -6.63 6.72
CA HIS A 13 -6.73 -7.90 7.25
C HIS A 13 -5.67 -8.97 6.99
N PHE A 14 -5.23 -9.65 8.04
CA PHE A 14 -4.33 -10.79 7.94
C PHE A 14 -5.16 -12.06 7.99
N VAL A 15 -5.08 -12.83 6.92
CA VAL A 15 -5.73 -14.13 6.77
C VAL A 15 -4.68 -15.23 6.93
N PRO A 16 -5.02 -16.37 7.56
CA PRO A 16 -4.15 -17.54 7.57
C PRO A 16 -3.76 -17.94 6.13
N ASP A 17 -2.47 -18.23 5.93
CA ASP A 17 -1.91 -18.75 4.68
C ASP A 17 -2.01 -17.87 3.41
N ASP A 18 -2.34 -16.58 3.54
CA ASP A 18 -2.29 -15.60 2.43
C ASP A 18 -1.55 -14.32 2.83
N LEU A 19 -1.20 -13.50 1.85
CA LEU A 19 -0.59 -12.19 2.05
C LEU A 19 -1.60 -11.22 2.68
N PRO A 20 -1.14 -10.33 3.58
CA PRO A 20 -1.98 -9.31 4.21
C PRO A 20 -2.83 -8.56 3.19
N HIS A 21 -4.13 -8.45 3.44
CA HIS A 21 -5.07 -7.80 2.54
C HIS A 21 -5.25 -6.34 2.95
N PRO A 22 -4.65 -5.36 2.24
CA PRO A 22 -4.79 -3.96 2.60
C PRO A 22 -6.21 -3.45 2.27
N LEU A 23 -6.79 -2.69 3.19
CA LEU A 23 -8.18 -2.20 3.08
C LEU A 23 -8.26 -0.67 2.99
N ARG A 24 -7.49 0.01 3.84
CA ARG A 24 -7.53 1.47 3.94
C ARG A 24 -6.22 1.97 4.51
N LEU A 25 -5.76 3.12 4.02
CA LEU A 25 -4.58 3.78 4.56
C LEU A 25 -4.85 5.26 4.82
N ARG A 26 -4.05 5.84 5.71
CA ARG A 26 -3.99 7.28 5.95
C ARG A 26 -2.58 7.78 5.67
N THR A 27 -2.50 8.91 4.98
CA THR A 27 -1.25 9.62 4.67
C THR A 27 -1.55 11.12 4.64
N SER A 28 -0.58 11.95 4.27
CA SER A 28 -0.80 13.37 3.99
C SER A 28 -0.68 13.65 2.49
N ASP A 29 -1.36 14.66 1.98
CA ASP A 29 -1.10 15.20 0.65
C ASP A 29 0.18 16.07 0.61
N ASP A 30 0.37 16.83 -0.46
CA ASP A 30 1.53 17.69 -0.64
C ASP A 30 1.51 18.94 0.26
N ASP A 31 0.33 19.38 0.70
CA ASP A 31 0.14 20.49 1.64
C ASP A 31 0.23 20.04 3.11
N GLY A 32 0.34 18.72 3.34
CA GLY A 32 0.45 18.11 4.67
C GLY A 32 -0.89 17.71 5.28
N GLU A 33 -2.00 17.99 4.58
CA GLU A 33 -3.35 17.69 5.06
C GLU A 33 -3.61 16.18 5.05
N PRO A 34 -4.27 15.64 6.09
CA PRO A 34 -4.50 14.21 6.19
C PRO A 34 -5.50 13.74 5.13
N ILE A 35 -5.09 12.75 4.34
CA ILE A 35 -5.94 12.07 3.36
C ILE A 35 -6.12 10.60 3.72
N VAL A 36 -7.33 10.10 3.47
CA VAL A 36 -7.68 8.69 3.65
C VAL A 36 -7.91 8.09 2.27
N ILE A 37 -7.20 6.99 1.99
CA ILE A 37 -7.29 6.27 0.72
C ILE A 37 -7.90 4.90 1.00
N SER A 38 -9.02 4.61 0.33
CA SER A 38 -9.71 3.32 0.46
C SER A 38 -9.35 2.41 -0.71
N ILE A 39 -8.98 1.16 -0.42
CA ILE A 39 -8.64 0.19 -1.45
C ILE A 39 -9.94 -0.46 -1.94
N LYS A 40 -10.19 -0.38 -3.24
CA LYS A 40 -11.42 -0.89 -3.87
C LYS A 40 -11.20 -2.24 -4.51
N GLN A 41 -10.05 -2.44 -5.14
CA GLN A 41 -9.71 -3.70 -5.81
C GLN A 41 -8.20 -3.90 -5.77
N ILE A 42 -7.77 -5.15 -5.53
CA ILE A 42 -6.38 -5.57 -5.68
C ILE A 42 -6.27 -6.32 -7.01
N PHE A 43 -5.46 -5.81 -7.93
CA PHE A 43 -5.23 -6.43 -9.24
C PHE A 43 -4.17 -7.52 -9.17
N THR A 44 -3.08 -7.26 -8.43
CA THR A 44 -1.97 -8.20 -8.31
C THR A 44 -1.39 -8.17 -6.91
N LYS A 45 -0.96 -9.33 -6.43
CA LYS A 45 -0.09 -9.49 -5.27
C LYS A 45 1.19 -10.20 -5.72
N SER A 46 2.36 -9.72 -5.30
CA SER A 46 3.63 -10.41 -5.57
C SER A 46 4.58 -10.29 -4.39
N VAL A 47 5.58 -11.19 -4.35
CA VAL A 47 6.65 -11.16 -3.36
C VAL A 47 7.95 -10.80 -4.08
N GLU A 48 8.65 -9.79 -3.57
CA GLU A 48 10.00 -9.45 -3.97
C GLU A 48 10.99 -9.84 -2.87
N SER A 49 12.20 -10.23 -3.26
CA SER A 49 13.30 -10.47 -2.32
C SER A 49 14.52 -9.67 -2.75
N VAL A 50 15.01 -8.80 -1.85
CA VAL A 50 16.22 -8.00 -2.06
C VAL A 50 17.14 -8.23 -0.86
N ALA A 51 18.36 -8.72 -1.10
CA ALA A 51 19.33 -8.99 -0.03
C ALA A 51 18.74 -9.79 1.16
N LYS A 52 17.94 -10.83 0.88
CA LYS A 52 17.19 -11.66 1.85
C LYS A 52 16.02 -10.97 2.57
N GLN A 53 15.78 -9.69 2.33
CA GLN A 53 14.59 -9.00 2.81
C GLN A 53 13.41 -9.24 1.87
N LYS A 54 12.26 -9.62 2.43
CA LYS A 54 11.04 -9.90 1.67
C LYS A 54 10.10 -8.71 1.72
N PHE A 55 9.56 -8.38 0.56
CA PHE A 55 8.54 -7.35 0.41
C PHE A 55 7.32 -7.93 -0.28
N PHE A 56 6.13 -7.53 0.18
CA PHE A 56 4.90 -7.80 -0.57
C PHE A 56 4.53 -6.57 -1.36
N LEU A 57 4.27 -6.74 -2.65
CA LEU A 57 3.83 -5.68 -3.54
C LEU A 57 2.38 -5.90 -3.93
N TYR A 58 1.62 -4.82 -3.93
CA TYR A 58 0.21 -4.80 -4.30
C TYR A 58 -0.03 -3.73 -5.35
N ARG A 59 -0.69 -4.09 -6.46
CA ARG A 59 -1.24 -3.12 -7.40
C ARG A 59 -2.73 -3.03 -7.14
N CYS A 60 -3.20 -1.83 -6.82
CA CYS A 60 -4.58 -1.62 -6.37
C CYS A 60 -5.26 -0.52 -7.16
N GLN A 61 -6.57 -0.66 -7.34
CA GLN A 61 -7.46 0.46 -7.58
C GLN A 61 -7.93 1.01 -6.23
N CYS A 62 -7.82 2.31 -6.05
CA CYS A 62 -8.20 2.98 -4.81
C CYS A 62 -9.16 4.13 -5.10
N ASP A 63 -9.90 4.51 -4.06
CA ASP A 63 -10.65 5.76 -4.01
C ASP A 63 -9.84 6.79 -3.20
N VAL A 64 -9.54 7.91 -3.83
CA VAL A 64 -8.85 9.06 -3.24
C VAL A 64 -9.74 10.27 -3.45
N ASN A 65 -10.37 10.75 -2.37
CA ASN A 65 -11.31 11.88 -2.42
C ASN A 65 -12.42 11.69 -3.47
N GLY A 66 -13.00 10.48 -3.57
CA GLY A 66 -14.06 10.17 -4.53
C GLY A 66 -13.55 9.90 -5.97
N LEU A 67 -12.24 9.97 -6.20
CA LEU A 67 -11.63 9.69 -7.50
C LEU A 67 -10.93 8.34 -7.50
N SER A 68 -11.27 7.53 -8.51
CA SER A 68 -10.61 6.26 -8.75
C SER A 68 -9.17 6.49 -9.23
N ARG A 69 -8.18 5.95 -8.51
CA ARG A 69 -6.75 6.06 -8.82
C ARG A 69 -6.01 4.73 -8.63
N PRO A 70 -5.11 4.34 -9.56
CA PRO A 70 -4.22 3.21 -9.35
C PRO A 70 -3.11 3.57 -8.35
N ILE A 71 -2.72 2.64 -7.48
CA ILE A 71 -1.64 2.81 -6.50
C ILE A 71 -0.85 1.50 -6.41
N GLU A 72 0.48 1.60 -6.26
CA GLU A 72 1.29 0.46 -5.81
C GLU A 72 1.65 0.61 -4.33
N LEU A 73 1.30 -0.40 -3.53
CA LEU A 73 1.66 -0.51 -2.12
C LEU A 73 2.78 -1.50 -1.93
N LYS A 74 3.65 -1.24 -0.96
CA LYS A 74 4.74 -2.13 -0.57
C LYS A 74 4.68 -2.38 0.93
N TYR A 75 4.73 -3.64 1.33
CA TYR A 75 4.84 -4.06 2.72
C TYR A 75 6.23 -4.66 2.95
N ASP A 76 6.97 -4.10 3.90
CA ASP A 76 8.23 -4.65 4.37
C ASP A 76 7.96 -5.68 5.47
N CYS A 77 8.26 -6.94 5.18
CA CYS A 77 7.98 -8.04 6.10
C CYS A 77 8.87 -8.01 7.34
N SER A 78 10.10 -7.47 7.22
CA SER A 78 11.05 -7.42 8.33
C SER A 78 10.74 -6.27 9.28
N ALA A 79 10.30 -5.12 8.73
CA ALA A 79 9.99 -3.94 9.52
C ALA A 79 8.51 -3.84 9.94
N CYS A 80 7.64 -4.70 9.40
CA CYS A 80 6.19 -4.63 9.53
C CYS A 80 5.62 -3.26 9.13
N LYS A 81 6.16 -2.66 8.05
CA LYS A 81 5.81 -1.30 7.60
C LYS A 81 5.16 -1.30 6.23
N TRP A 82 4.16 -0.43 6.08
CA TRP A 82 3.49 -0.18 4.81
C TRP A 82 3.99 1.12 4.18
N TYR A 83 4.09 1.09 2.85
CA TYR A 83 4.51 2.22 2.04
C TYR A 83 3.59 2.38 0.84
N ILE A 84 3.31 3.63 0.47
CA ILE A 84 2.95 3.95 -0.91
C ILE A 84 4.24 3.90 -1.72
N PHE A 85 4.36 2.90 -2.58
CA PHE A 85 5.53 2.69 -3.42
C PHE A 85 5.47 3.57 -4.67
N LYS A 86 4.34 3.53 -5.37
CA LYS A 86 4.06 4.38 -6.53
C LYS A 86 2.65 4.96 -6.44
N PHE A 87 2.52 6.22 -6.85
CA PHE A 87 1.27 6.95 -6.97
C PHE A 87 1.26 7.73 -8.29
#